data_AF-A0A0J9W541-F1
#
_entry.id   AF-A0A0J9W541-F1
#
_cell.length_a   1.000
_cell.length_b   1.000
_cell.length_c   1.000
_cell.angle_alpha   90.00
_cell.angle_beta   90.00
_cell.angle_gamma   90.00
#
_symmetry.space_group_name_H-M   'P 1'
#
loop_
_entity.id
_entity.type
_entity.pdbx_description
1 polymer ?
#
loop_
_entity_poly.entity_id
_entity_poly.type
_entity_poly.pdbx_seq_one_letter_code
_entity_poly.pdbx_strand_id
1 'polypeptide(L)'
;MLRNGMTGDWIGTFIGHKGAVWQARLSPDTCSAATASADFTAKIWDTYSGELLYTLQHDHIVRAIAYPPDNSDLIATGGFEKKLRIFDLSELSSTGSPATIPASAGFEIGEGVHTGSIKFICWTQDPNIVVTASDKTIRWLDLPSRACIRHEVLDGDIKSCEMVSLDSQYASPTDIGGGLPVLAVAAGKTAYFWGGRNAMDELKRFPLSYTIASVALDLKGRKLVVGEEPGTWAKVIRYDDGKELDVHKGHHGPIWSIAFSPDGKMYATGSEDGTIKLWKNCEGFYGLWRGGGEKVAE
;
A
#
# COMPACT_ATOMS: atom_id res chain seq x y z
N MET A 1 -0.07 -15.26 -1.96
CA MET A 1 0.78 -15.81 -3.05
C MET A 1 1.83 -14.77 -3.38
N LEU A 2 3.07 -15.20 -3.60
CA LEU A 2 4.20 -14.40 -4.03
C LEU A 2 4.55 -14.79 -5.49
N ARG A 3 4.84 -13.78 -6.32
CA ARG A 3 5.19 -13.97 -7.73
C ARG A 3 6.38 -13.09 -8.10
N ASN A 4 7.16 -13.54 -9.08
CA ASN A 4 8.23 -12.74 -9.67
C ASN A 4 7.61 -11.64 -10.53
N GLY A 5 7.94 -10.37 -10.26
CA GLY A 5 7.36 -9.23 -10.99
C GLY A 5 7.79 -9.16 -12.46
N MET A 6 8.98 -9.66 -12.81
CA MET A 6 9.52 -9.58 -14.18
C MET A 6 9.04 -10.73 -15.07
N THR A 7 8.98 -11.95 -14.53
CA THR A 7 8.61 -13.16 -15.28
C THR A 7 7.17 -13.59 -15.06
N GLY A 8 6.51 -13.08 -14.02
CA GLY A 8 5.17 -13.53 -13.61
C GLY A 8 5.16 -14.91 -12.94
N ASP A 9 6.32 -15.55 -12.80
CA ASP A 9 6.43 -16.90 -12.25
C ASP A 9 5.95 -16.95 -10.81
N TRP A 10 5.31 -18.06 -10.47
CA TRP A 10 4.93 -18.35 -9.10
C TRP A 10 6.19 -18.65 -8.27
N ILE A 11 6.33 -17.94 -7.14
CA ILE A 11 7.40 -18.18 -6.16
C ILE A 11 6.89 -19.05 -5.03
N GLY A 12 5.72 -18.73 -4.48
CA GLY A 12 5.19 -19.42 -3.31
C GLY A 12 3.80 -18.97 -2.90
N THR A 13 3.18 -19.71 -1.99
CA THR A 13 1.90 -19.36 -1.39
C THR A 13 1.97 -19.55 0.12
N PHE A 14 1.78 -18.48 0.88
CA PHE A 14 1.59 -18.55 2.32
C PHE A 14 0.21 -19.15 2.63
N ILE A 15 0.17 -20.29 3.31
CA ILE A 15 -1.05 -21.02 3.67
C ILE A 15 -1.19 -21.00 5.19
N GLY A 16 -2.33 -20.53 5.71
CA GLY A 16 -2.60 -20.60 7.15
C GLY A 16 -3.73 -19.72 7.65
N HIS A 17 -4.15 -18.70 6.89
CA HIS A 17 -5.35 -17.94 7.23
C HIS A 17 -6.64 -18.75 6.99
N LYS A 18 -7.64 -18.52 7.84
CA LYS A 18 -8.98 -19.15 7.80
C LYS A 18 -10.08 -18.19 7.32
N GLY A 19 -9.70 -16.99 6.88
CA GLY A 19 -10.59 -15.93 6.43
C GLY A 19 -9.98 -15.15 5.28
N ALA A 20 -10.76 -14.21 4.73
CA ALA A 20 -10.29 -13.32 3.66
C ALA A 20 -9.09 -12.51 4.14
N VAL A 21 -8.01 -12.49 3.34
CA VAL A 21 -6.85 -11.63 3.57
C VAL A 21 -7.15 -10.26 2.97
N TRP A 22 -7.16 -9.23 3.81
CA TRP A 22 -7.50 -7.86 3.42
C TRP A 22 -6.29 -7.04 2.99
N GLN A 23 -5.12 -7.29 3.58
CA GLN A 23 -3.88 -6.61 3.23
C GLN A 23 -2.70 -7.57 3.34
N ALA A 24 -1.75 -7.43 2.42
CA ALA A 24 -0.47 -8.10 2.45
C ALA A 24 0.64 -7.08 2.16
N ARG A 25 1.78 -7.20 2.85
CA ARG A 25 2.97 -6.35 2.70
C ARG A 25 4.23 -7.20 2.75
N LEU A 26 5.27 -6.74 2.06
CA LEU A 26 6.64 -7.19 2.31
C LEU A 26 7.30 -6.21 3.27
N SER A 27 8.23 -6.69 4.11
CA SER A 27 9.16 -5.81 4.81
C SER A 27 10.05 -5.06 3.81
N PRO A 28 10.60 -3.89 4.16
CA PRO A 28 11.46 -3.13 3.24
C PRO A 28 12.68 -3.91 2.75
N ASP A 29 13.27 -4.77 3.59
CA ASP A 29 14.35 -5.69 3.23
C ASP A 29 13.89 -6.96 2.49
N THR A 30 12.58 -7.14 2.34
CA THR A 30 11.91 -8.29 1.70
C THR A 30 12.13 -9.64 2.38
N CYS A 31 12.73 -9.70 3.57
CA CYS A 31 12.98 -10.94 4.31
C CYS A 31 11.70 -11.52 4.95
N SER A 32 10.69 -10.68 5.19
CA SER A 32 9.42 -11.12 5.75
C SER A 32 8.22 -10.56 5.00
N ALA A 33 7.10 -11.28 5.09
CA ALA A 33 5.81 -10.84 4.61
C ALA A 33 4.84 -10.74 5.78
N ALA A 34 3.92 -9.79 5.72
CA ALA A 34 2.87 -9.60 6.70
C ALA A 34 1.50 -9.65 6.03
N THR A 35 0.53 -10.32 6.65
CA THR A 35 -0.84 -10.43 6.15
C THR A 35 -1.85 -10.17 7.26
N ALA A 36 -2.91 -9.42 6.95
CA ALA A 36 -4.04 -9.13 7.84
C ALA A 36 -5.32 -9.78 7.33
N SER A 37 -6.09 -10.41 8.23
CA SER A 37 -7.19 -11.29 7.82
C SER A 37 -8.48 -11.14 8.64
N ALA A 38 -9.58 -11.55 7.99
CA ALA A 38 -10.89 -11.72 8.59
C ALA A 38 -10.98 -12.83 9.64
N ASP A 39 -9.95 -13.66 9.79
CA ASP A 39 -9.86 -14.68 10.85
C ASP A 39 -9.36 -14.15 12.20
N PHE A 40 -9.33 -12.82 12.34
CA PHE A 40 -8.92 -12.08 13.56
C PHE A 40 -7.44 -12.28 13.89
N THR A 41 -6.63 -12.57 12.87
CA THR A 41 -5.19 -12.61 13.01
C THR A 41 -4.49 -11.75 11.96
N ALA A 42 -3.35 -11.20 12.36
CA ALA A 42 -2.29 -10.89 11.43
C ALA A 42 -1.20 -11.97 11.51
N LYS A 43 -0.55 -12.26 10.39
CA LYS A 43 0.51 -13.27 10.33
C LYS A 43 1.75 -12.69 9.66
N ILE A 44 2.91 -13.05 10.21
CA ILE A 44 4.22 -12.72 9.67
C ILE A 44 4.87 -14.01 9.17
N TRP A 45 5.43 -13.97 7.97
CA TRP A 45 5.97 -15.12 7.25
C TRP A 45 7.40 -14.83 6.82
N ASP A 46 8.23 -15.86 6.77
CA ASP A 46 9.52 -15.80 6.09
C ASP A 46 9.30 -15.90 4.57
N THR A 47 9.86 -14.96 3.81
CA THR A 47 9.62 -14.90 2.35
C THR A 47 10.44 -15.91 1.56
N TYR A 48 11.51 -16.44 2.15
CA TYR A 48 12.39 -17.40 1.52
C TYR A 48 11.88 -18.84 1.72
N SER A 49 11.63 -19.25 2.97
CA SER A 49 11.14 -20.59 3.32
C SER A 49 9.63 -20.73 3.16
N GLY A 50 8.88 -19.63 3.25
CA GLY A 50 7.42 -19.66 3.28
C GLY A 50 6.83 -19.96 4.66
N GLU A 51 7.67 -20.14 5.68
CA GLU A 51 7.25 -20.52 7.02
C GLU A 51 6.51 -19.38 7.74
N LEU A 52 5.53 -19.75 8.55
CA LEU A 52 4.88 -18.84 9.47
C LEU A 52 5.83 -18.55 10.63
N LEU A 53 6.15 -17.27 10.86
CA LEU A 53 6.99 -16.83 11.98
C LEU A 53 6.13 -16.45 13.19
N TYR A 54 5.12 -15.62 12.96
CA TYR A 54 4.30 -15.04 14.03
C TYR A 54 2.82 -15.04 13.68
N THR A 55 1.97 -15.33 14.66
CA THR A 55 0.52 -15.05 14.61
C THR A 55 0.17 -14.01 15.65
N LEU A 56 -0.18 -12.81 15.21
CA LEU A 56 -0.66 -11.71 16.04
C LEU A 56 -2.18 -11.85 16.21
N GLN A 57 -2.62 -12.13 17.43
CA GLN A 57 -4.05 -12.29 17.75
C GLN A 57 -4.73 -10.94 17.92
N HIS A 58 -5.99 -10.89 17.51
CA HIS A 58 -6.89 -9.76 17.64
C HIS A 58 -8.28 -10.24 18.09
N ASP A 59 -9.07 -9.33 18.65
CA ASP A 59 -10.44 -9.60 19.11
C ASP A 59 -11.47 -9.40 17.98
N HIS A 60 -11.03 -8.91 16.81
CA HIS A 60 -11.84 -8.78 15.61
C HIS A 60 -10.98 -8.80 14.34
N ILE A 61 -11.62 -8.78 13.17
CA ILE A 61 -11.02 -8.65 11.82
C ILE A 61 -9.89 -7.62 11.80
N VAL A 62 -8.71 -8.08 11.41
CA VAL A 62 -7.57 -7.24 11.06
C VAL A 62 -7.70 -6.92 9.58
N ARG A 63 -7.81 -5.62 9.25
CA ARG A 63 -7.99 -5.17 7.87
C ARG A 63 -6.70 -4.60 7.29
N ALA A 64 -5.85 -4.04 8.13
CA ALA A 64 -4.65 -3.36 7.72
C ALA A 64 -3.42 -3.79 8.53
N ILE A 65 -2.28 -3.86 7.85
CA ILE A 65 -0.97 -4.16 8.42
C ILE A 65 0.11 -3.41 7.65
N ALA A 66 1.13 -2.91 8.35
CA ALA A 66 2.23 -2.18 7.74
C ALA A 66 3.54 -2.35 8.52
N TYR A 67 4.63 -2.39 7.77
CA TYR A 67 5.99 -2.30 8.29
C TYR A 67 6.46 -0.84 8.38
N PRO A 68 7.33 -0.52 9.34
CA PRO A 68 8.11 0.71 9.34
C PRO A 68 9.15 0.70 8.21
N PRO A 69 9.61 1.87 7.72
CA PRO A 69 10.57 1.96 6.63
C PRO A 69 12.01 1.57 7.04
N ASP A 70 12.30 1.55 8.33
CA ASP A 70 13.65 1.40 8.89
C ASP A 70 14.04 -0.06 9.20
N ASN A 71 13.19 -1.02 8.85
CA ASN A 71 13.34 -2.44 9.19
C ASN A 71 13.50 -2.71 10.70
N SER A 72 12.92 -1.84 11.55
CA SER A 72 12.73 -2.22 12.95
C SER A 72 11.76 -3.39 13.07
N ASP A 73 11.84 -4.12 14.18
CA ASP A 73 10.96 -5.26 14.49
C ASP A 73 9.51 -4.85 14.84
N LEU A 74 9.13 -3.59 14.54
CA LEU A 74 7.79 -3.09 14.80
C LEU A 74 6.82 -3.50 13.69
N ILE A 75 5.57 -3.78 14.07
CA ILE A 75 4.47 -4.01 13.13
C ILE A 75 3.26 -3.20 13.57
N ALA A 76 2.70 -2.41 12.66
CA ALA A 76 1.44 -1.73 12.87
C ALA A 76 0.28 -2.56 12.31
N THR A 77 -0.78 -2.74 13.11
CA THR A 77 -1.99 -3.46 12.73
C THR A 77 -3.23 -2.65 13.09
N GLY A 78 -4.31 -2.87 12.36
CA GLY A 78 -5.59 -2.23 12.65
C GLY A 78 -6.72 -2.84 11.84
N GLY A 79 -7.94 -2.54 12.26
CA GLY A 79 -9.12 -3.08 11.60
C GLY A 79 -10.39 -2.68 12.32
N PHE A 80 -11.29 -3.64 12.43
CA PHE A 80 -12.65 -3.43 12.93
C PHE A 80 -12.73 -3.19 14.43
N GLU A 81 -11.67 -3.53 15.18
CA GLU A 81 -11.54 -3.10 16.57
C GLU A 81 -11.39 -1.60 16.72
N LYS A 82 -11.05 -0.88 15.62
CA LYS A 82 -10.82 0.56 15.61
C LYS A 82 -9.63 0.98 16.48
N LYS A 83 -8.70 0.06 16.69
CA LYS A 83 -7.47 0.25 17.45
C LYS A 83 -6.28 0.12 16.52
N LEU A 84 -5.40 1.11 16.55
CA LEU A 84 -4.09 1.02 15.90
C LEU A 84 -3.11 0.42 16.92
N ARG A 85 -2.76 -0.85 16.72
CA ARG A 85 -1.82 -1.57 17.60
C ARG A 85 -0.44 -1.65 16.96
N ILE A 86 0.58 -1.38 17.77
CA ILE A 86 1.98 -1.58 17.43
C ILE A 86 2.51 -2.76 18.24
N PHE A 87 3.02 -3.77 17.55
CA PHE A 87 3.72 -4.91 18.14
C PHE A 87 5.22 -4.71 17.97
N ASP A 88 5.99 -4.95 19.02
CA ASP A 88 7.44 -5.06 18.96
C ASP A 88 7.82 -6.53 18.95
N LEU A 89 8.39 -7.01 17.84
CA LEU A 89 8.75 -8.41 17.64
C LEU A 89 10.18 -8.72 18.10
N SER A 90 10.98 -7.72 18.47
CA SER A 90 12.38 -7.91 18.89
C SER A 90 12.46 -8.77 20.16
N GLU A 91 11.55 -8.51 21.12
CA GLU A 91 11.43 -9.22 22.38
C GLU A 91 10.95 -10.68 22.20
N LEU A 92 10.38 -11.00 21.03
CA LEU A 92 9.69 -12.25 20.75
C LEU A 92 10.54 -13.22 19.90
N SER A 93 11.70 -12.76 19.41
CA SER A 93 12.71 -13.58 18.72
C SER A 93 13.26 -14.74 19.56
N SER A 94 13.15 -14.65 20.87
CA SER A 94 13.58 -15.70 21.82
C SER A 94 12.55 -16.81 22.02
N THR A 95 11.31 -16.61 21.57
CA THR A 95 10.23 -17.60 21.61
C THR A 95 10.23 -18.36 20.28
N GLY A 96 10.35 -19.70 20.32
CA GLY A 96 10.50 -20.51 19.11
C GLY A 96 9.42 -20.24 18.05
N SER A 97 9.81 -20.33 16.77
CA SER A 97 8.93 -20.13 15.61
C SER A 97 8.17 -21.42 15.25
N PRO A 98 6.84 -21.39 14.98
CA PRO A 98 5.96 -20.23 14.99
C PRO A 98 5.51 -19.82 16.40
N ALA A 99 5.52 -18.53 16.71
CA ALA A 99 4.99 -18.00 17.96
C ALA A 99 3.59 -17.37 17.77
N THR A 100 2.71 -17.53 18.78
CA THR A 100 1.42 -16.86 18.83
C THR A 100 1.46 -15.75 19.87
N ILE A 101 1.22 -14.52 19.42
CA ILE A 101 1.36 -13.30 20.21
C ILE A 101 -0.05 -12.79 20.53
N PRO A 102 -0.41 -12.63 21.82
CA PRO A 102 -1.73 -12.15 22.21
C PRO A 102 -1.92 -10.67 21.85
N ALA A 103 -3.17 -10.25 21.65
CA ALA A 103 -3.51 -8.85 21.35
C ALA A 103 -2.99 -7.84 22.40
N SER A 104 -2.81 -8.29 23.64
CA SER A 104 -2.31 -7.50 24.77
C SER A 104 -0.81 -7.22 24.71
N ALA A 105 -0.04 -7.92 23.87
CA ALA A 105 1.38 -7.65 23.69
C ALA A 105 1.63 -6.40 22.83
N GLY A 106 0.68 -6.03 21.98
CA GLY A 106 0.73 -4.78 21.23
C GLY A 106 0.21 -3.61 22.06
N PHE A 107 0.85 -2.45 21.94
CA PHE A 107 0.35 -1.21 22.55
C PHE A 107 -0.44 -0.38 21.54
N GLU A 108 -1.44 0.34 22.02
CA GLU A 108 -2.29 1.19 21.20
C GLU A 108 -1.69 2.60 21.06
N ILE A 109 -1.82 3.17 19.86
CA ILE A 109 -1.52 4.59 19.59
C ILE A 109 -2.78 5.29 19.07
N GLY A 110 -3.03 6.51 19.54
CA GLY A 110 -4.26 7.25 19.26
C GLY A 110 -5.50 6.59 19.86
N GLU A 111 -5.44 6.19 21.13
CA GLU A 111 -6.58 5.56 21.80
C GLU A 111 -7.86 6.42 21.69
N GLY A 112 -8.95 5.80 21.23
CA GLY A 112 -10.24 6.46 21.04
C GLY A 112 -10.33 7.42 19.85
N VAL A 113 -9.25 7.59 19.06
CA VAL A 113 -9.22 8.52 17.91
C VAL A 113 -10.01 7.99 16.70
N HIS A 114 -10.03 6.66 16.50
CA HIS A 114 -10.75 6.04 15.39
C HIS A 114 -12.17 5.67 15.79
N THR A 115 -13.15 6.26 15.12
CA THR A 115 -14.58 5.97 15.33
C THR A 115 -15.12 4.85 14.42
N GLY A 116 -14.42 4.56 13.32
CA GLY A 116 -14.70 3.51 12.35
C GLY A 116 -13.54 2.55 12.14
N SER A 117 -13.76 1.48 11.36
CA SER A 117 -12.73 0.46 11.08
C SER A 117 -11.51 1.10 10.42
N ILE A 118 -10.32 0.81 10.93
CA ILE A 118 -9.07 1.22 10.29
C ILE A 118 -8.96 0.43 8.99
N LYS A 119 -8.96 1.14 7.86
CA LYS A 119 -8.98 0.56 6.53
C LYS A 119 -7.56 0.44 5.95
N PHE A 120 -6.71 1.41 6.24
CA PHE A 120 -5.34 1.48 5.72
C PHE A 120 -4.39 1.99 6.79
N ILE A 121 -3.16 1.49 6.75
CA ILE A 121 -2.03 1.92 7.56
C ILE A 121 -0.83 2.07 6.63
N CYS A 122 -0.12 3.18 6.74
CA CYS A 122 1.14 3.43 6.05
C CYS A 122 2.11 4.08 7.04
N TRP A 123 3.37 3.66 7.04
CA TRP A 123 4.42 4.42 7.71
C TRP A 123 4.95 5.48 6.74
N THR A 124 5.32 6.63 7.30
CA THR A 124 6.01 7.67 6.52
C THR A 124 7.49 7.35 6.41
N GLN A 125 8.28 8.22 5.76
CA GLN A 125 9.74 8.07 5.75
C GLN A 125 10.35 8.31 7.14
N ASP A 126 9.67 9.10 7.99
CA ASP A 126 9.96 9.13 9.42
C ASP A 126 9.33 7.90 10.08
N PRO A 127 10.15 7.01 10.69
CA PRO A 127 9.63 5.85 11.40
C PRO A 127 8.86 6.23 12.67
N ASN A 128 8.77 7.50 13.07
CA ASN A 128 7.90 7.86 14.20
C ASN A 128 6.47 8.16 13.78
N ILE A 129 6.20 8.36 12.48
CA ILE A 129 4.90 8.81 12.01
C ILE A 129 4.18 7.72 11.24
N VAL A 130 2.99 7.36 11.75
CA VAL A 130 2.08 6.39 11.14
C VAL A 130 0.85 7.12 10.62
N VAL A 131 0.54 6.91 9.34
CA VAL A 131 -0.67 7.39 8.71
C VAL A 131 -1.72 6.29 8.73
N THR A 132 -2.93 6.64 9.14
CA THR A 132 -4.08 5.74 9.06
C THR A 132 -5.27 6.40 8.39
N ALA A 133 -6.10 5.58 7.76
CA ALA A 133 -7.35 6.02 7.16
C ALA A 133 -8.51 5.14 7.63
N SER A 134 -9.58 5.79 8.06
CA SER A 134 -10.88 5.18 8.34
C SER A 134 -11.98 6.11 7.87
N ASP A 135 -13.06 5.54 7.33
CA ASP A 135 -14.19 6.28 6.76
C ASP A 135 -13.73 7.34 5.74
N LYS A 136 -13.89 8.63 6.06
CA LYS A 136 -13.44 9.77 5.25
C LYS A 136 -12.23 10.49 5.83
N THR A 137 -11.68 9.98 6.94
CA THR A 137 -10.70 10.70 7.73
C THR A 137 -9.34 10.01 7.64
N ILE A 138 -8.35 10.78 7.20
CA ILE A 138 -6.94 10.44 7.27
C ILE A 138 -6.31 11.06 8.51
N ARG A 139 -5.39 10.35 9.16
CA ARG A 139 -4.79 10.73 10.44
C ARG A 139 -3.30 10.43 10.43
N TRP A 140 -2.51 11.35 10.95
CA TRP A 140 -1.10 11.15 11.27
C TRP A 140 -0.98 10.99 12.79
N LEU A 141 -0.38 9.89 13.20
CA LEU A 141 -0.14 9.53 14.59
C LEU A 141 1.37 9.49 14.84
N ASP A 142 1.78 10.08 15.94
CA ASP A 142 3.16 10.08 16.40
C ASP A 142 3.36 8.94 17.40
N LEU A 143 4.30 8.05 17.09
CA LEU A 143 4.56 6.83 17.83
C LEU A 143 5.11 7.12 19.25
N PRO A 144 6.12 8.01 19.45
CA PRO A 144 6.61 8.34 20.78
C PRO A 144 5.56 8.95 21.71
N SER A 145 4.79 9.94 21.25
CA SER A 145 3.74 10.58 22.06
C SER A 145 2.44 9.79 22.11
N ARG A 146 2.29 8.79 21.22
CA ARG A 146 1.07 7.99 21.02
C ARG A 146 -0.17 8.82 20.68
N ALA A 147 0.02 10.04 20.20
CA ALA A 147 -1.04 10.99 19.93
C ALA A 147 -1.32 11.12 18.43
N CYS A 148 -2.57 11.43 18.09
CA CYS A 148 -2.89 11.92 16.75
C CYS A 148 -2.48 13.39 16.64
N ILE A 149 -1.50 13.67 15.80
CA ILE A 149 -0.90 15.00 15.65
C ILE A 149 -1.52 15.82 14.51
N ARG A 150 -2.18 15.14 13.56
CA ARG A 150 -2.94 15.76 12.47
C ARG A 150 -4.05 14.83 11.99
N HIS A 151 -5.17 15.39 11.58
CA HIS A 151 -6.19 14.66 10.83
C HIS A 151 -6.85 15.57 9.79
N GLU A 152 -7.36 14.95 8.73
CA GLU A 152 -8.13 15.65 7.70
C GLU A 152 -9.34 14.81 7.28
N VAL A 153 -10.46 15.47 7.06
CA VAL A 153 -11.68 14.87 6.50
C VAL A 153 -11.70 15.16 5.00
N LEU A 154 -11.74 14.11 4.19
CA LEU A 154 -11.71 14.18 2.73
C LEU A 154 -13.13 14.16 2.13
N ASP A 155 -13.22 14.47 0.84
CA ASP A 155 -14.50 14.64 0.12
C ASP A 155 -15.40 13.38 0.08
N GLY A 156 -14.85 12.21 0.37
CA GLY A 156 -15.58 10.95 0.32
C GLY A 156 -14.90 9.84 1.11
N ASP A 157 -15.50 8.65 1.07
CA ASP A 157 -14.93 7.47 1.69
C ASP A 157 -13.57 7.15 1.06
N ILE A 158 -12.57 6.93 1.93
CA ILE A 158 -11.23 6.55 1.52
C ILE A 158 -11.26 5.08 1.09
N LYS A 159 -10.88 4.83 -0.17
CA LYS A 159 -10.90 3.50 -0.81
C LYS A 159 -9.52 2.94 -1.15
N SER A 160 -8.51 3.80 -1.23
CA SER A 160 -7.10 3.38 -1.17
C SER A 160 -6.27 4.44 -0.48
N CYS A 161 -5.20 4.01 0.19
CA CYS A 161 -4.23 4.88 0.85
C CYS A 161 -2.91 4.12 0.90
N GLU A 162 -1.93 4.56 0.11
CA GLU A 162 -0.67 3.84 -0.09
C GLU A 162 0.50 4.81 -0.15
N MET A 163 1.63 4.40 0.44
CA MET A 163 2.90 5.11 0.26
C MET A 163 3.54 4.63 -1.03
N VAL A 164 3.77 5.56 -1.96
CA VAL A 164 4.41 5.29 -3.24
C VAL A 164 5.85 5.75 -3.18
N SER A 165 6.79 4.86 -3.45
CA SER A 165 8.23 5.15 -3.41
C SER A 165 8.95 4.50 -4.59
N LEU A 166 10.06 5.11 -4.99
CA LEU A 166 11.07 4.47 -5.81
C LEU A 166 12.19 3.92 -4.91
N ASP A 167 12.90 2.91 -5.38
CA ASP A 167 14.18 2.55 -4.78
C ASP A 167 15.12 3.77 -4.83
N SER A 168 15.94 3.92 -3.78
CA SER A 168 16.90 5.01 -3.63
C SER A 168 17.78 5.25 -4.87
N GLN A 169 18.13 4.19 -5.62
CA GLN A 169 18.96 4.33 -6.82
C GLN A 169 18.23 4.93 -8.03
N TYR A 170 16.89 4.96 -8.00
CA TYR A 170 16.05 5.50 -9.09
C TYR A 170 15.40 6.84 -8.76
N ALA A 171 15.35 7.20 -7.47
CA ALA A 171 14.78 8.44 -6.97
C ALA A 171 15.64 9.67 -7.33
N SER A 172 14.98 10.80 -7.58
CA SER A 172 15.60 12.06 -7.95
C SER A 172 14.93 13.24 -7.23
N PRO A 173 15.68 14.30 -6.85
CA PRO A 173 15.10 15.55 -6.34
C PRO A 173 14.08 16.23 -7.27
N THR A 174 14.05 15.85 -8.55
CA THR A 174 13.11 16.39 -9.55
C THR A 174 11.78 15.63 -9.64
N ASP A 175 11.64 14.50 -8.93
CA ASP A 175 10.42 13.70 -8.93
C ASP A 175 9.29 14.44 -8.16
N ILE A 176 8.03 14.03 -8.32
CA ILE A 176 6.87 14.71 -7.70
C ILE A 176 7.04 14.87 -6.16
N GLY A 177 7.68 13.91 -5.49
CA GLY A 177 7.96 13.93 -4.05
C GLY A 177 9.34 14.48 -3.67
N GLY A 178 10.11 15.05 -4.60
CA GLY A 178 11.47 15.54 -4.33
C GLY A 178 12.45 14.42 -3.96
N GLY A 179 12.27 13.22 -4.51
CA GLY A 179 13.05 12.03 -4.19
C GLY A 179 12.60 11.31 -2.91
N LEU A 180 11.57 11.81 -2.22
CA LEU A 180 10.93 11.14 -1.09
C LEU A 180 9.65 10.41 -1.51
N PRO A 181 9.19 9.43 -0.71
CA PRO A 181 7.90 8.80 -0.91
C PRO A 181 6.74 9.79 -0.91
N VAL A 182 5.69 9.47 -1.67
CA VAL A 182 4.45 10.24 -1.76
C VAL A 182 3.29 9.38 -1.29
N LEU A 183 2.53 9.90 -0.33
CA LEU A 183 1.28 9.29 0.09
C LEU A 183 0.20 9.57 -0.96
N ALA A 184 -0.34 8.52 -1.57
CA ALA A 184 -1.41 8.59 -2.57
C ALA A 184 -2.71 8.04 -1.98
N VAL A 185 -3.79 8.83 -2.06
CA VAL A 185 -5.09 8.50 -1.45
C VAL A 185 -6.22 8.72 -2.44
N ALA A 186 -7.09 7.71 -2.59
CA ALA A 186 -8.33 7.81 -3.35
C ALA A 186 -9.49 7.98 -2.37
N ALA A 187 -10.20 9.12 -2.46
CA ALA A 187 -11.37 9.39 -1.63
C ALA A 187 -12.49 10.04 -2.44
N GLY A 188 -13.62 9.34 -2.56
CA GLY A 188 -14.72 9.77 -3.42
C GLY A 188 -14.27 9.94 -4.87
N LYS A 189 -14.34 11.18 -5.37
CA LYS A 189 -13.94 11.53 -6.75
C LYS A 189 -12.58 12.21 -6.84
N THR A 190 -11.82 12.24 -5.75
CA THR A 190 -10.58 13.03 -5.68
C THR A 190 -9.41 12.13 -5.33
N ALA A 191 -8.33 12.23 -6.11
CA ALA A 191 -7.02 11.69 -5.75
C ALA A 191 -6.22 12.77 -5.01
N TYR A 192 -5.61 12.40 -3.89
CA TYR A 192 -4.83 13.28 -3.04
C TYR A 192 -3.40 12.79 -2.94
N PHE A 193 -2.45 13.72 -2.93
CA PHE A 193 -1.03 13.44 -2.85
C PHE A 193 -0.38 14.32 -1.78
N TRP A 194 0.30 13.68 -0.82
CA TRP A 194 1.14 14.36 0.17
C TRP A 194 2.58 13.89 0.11
N GLY A 195 3.52 14.82 0.22
CA GLY A 195 4.95 14.59 0.23
C GLY A 195 5.60 15.06 1.53
N GLY A 196 6.92 15.18 1.48
CA GLY A 196 7.74 15.48 2.65
C GLY A 196 7.98 14.24 3.51
N ARG A 197 8.94 14.35 4.44
CA ARG A 197 9.39 13.22 5.27
C ARG A 197 8.24 12.55 6.05
N ASN A 198 7.28 13.35 6.48
CA ASN A 198 6.12 12.92 7.27
C ASN A 198 4.85 12.76 6.43
N ALA A 199 4.95 12.86 5.11
CA ALA A 199 3.80 12.86 4.19
C ALA A 199 2.71 13.88 4.60
N MET A 200 3.12 15.10 4.95
CA MET A 200 2.26 16.18 5.44
C MET A 200 2.16 17.36 4.48
N ASP A 201 3.05 17.43 3.49
CA ASP A 201 3.08 18.54 2.54
C ASP A 201 2.11 18.22 1.41
N GLU A 202 1.00 18.94 1.32
CA GLU A 202 0.05 18.70 0.22
C GLU A 202 0.70 19.07 -1.11
N LEU A 203 0.87 18.06 -1.98
CA LEU A 203 1.44 18.24 -3.31
C LEU A 203 0.37 18.59 -4.33
N LYS A 204 -0.75 17.85 -4.31
CA LYS A 204 -1.88 18.07 -5.22
C LYS A 204 -3.15 17.36 -4.76
N ARG A 205 -4.28 18.02 -4.99
CA ARG A 205 -5.62 17.42 -5.04
C ARG A 205 -6.08 17.38 -6.49
N PHE A 206 -6.55 16.22 -6.91
CA PHE A 206 -6.89 15.95 -8.30
C PHE A 206 -8.34 15.47 -8.38
N PRO A 207 -9.32 16.39 -8.55
CA PRO A 207 -10.72 16.03 -8.69
C PRO A 207 -11.01 15.43 -10.07
N LEU A 208 -11.84 14.39 -10.11
CA LEU A 208 -12.27 13.66 -11.30
C LEU A 208 -13.79 13.77 -11.46
N SER A 209 -14.29 13.52 -12.67
CA SER A 209 -15.74 13.52 -12.94
C SER A 209 -16.46 12.28 -12.38
N TYR A 210 -15.70 11.23 -12.05
CA TYR A 210 -16.15 9.92 -11.57
C TYR A 210 -15.52 9.55 -10.22
N THR A 211 -16.10 8.56 -9.55
CA THR A 211 -15.56 8.01 -8.29
C THR A 211 -14.36 7.12 -8.60
N ILE A 212 -13.41 7.03 -7.67
CA ILE A 212 -12.23 6.17 -7.81
C ILE A 212 -12.13 5.19 -6.65
N ALA A 213 -11.85 3.93 -6.97
CA ALA A 213 -11.63 2.86 -5.99
C ALA A 213 -10.17 2.80 -5.52
N SER A 214 -9.23 3.21 -6.37
CA SER A 214 -7.80 3.22 -6.04
C SER A 214 -7.03 4.25 -6.84
N VAL A 215 -5.86 4.65 -6.32
CA VAL A 215 -4.90 5.52 -7.01
C VAL A 215 -3.46 5.10 -6.69
N ALA A 216 -2.58 5.23 -7.67
CA ALA A 216 -1.13 5.20 -7.49
C ALA A 216 -0.45 6.22 -8.41
N LEU A 217 0.84 6.47 -8.17
CA LEU A 217 1.58 7.56 -8.82
C LEU A 217 2.88 7.05 -9.46
N ASP A 218 3.11 7.39 -10.72
CA ASP A 218 4.42 7.34 -11.34
C ASP A 218 5.18 8.62 -10.97
N LEU A 219 6.03 8.53 -9.94
CA LEU A 219 6.78 9.66 -9.38
C LEU A 219 7.68 10.35 -10.41
N LYS A 220 8.23 9.57 -11.35
CA LYS A 220 9.24 10.01 -12.32
C LYS A 220 8.61 10.40 -13.65
N GLY A 221 7.73 9.55 -14.18
CA GLY A 221 7.02 9.82 -15.43
C GLY A 221 5.91 10.84 -15.31
N ARG A 222 5.61 11.33 -14.09
CA ARG A 222 4.58 12.33 -13.77
C ARG A 222 3.20 11.94 -14.29
N LYS A 223 2.77 10.74 -13.94
CA LYS A 223 1.45 10.19 -14.28
C LYS A 223 0.81 9.60 -13.04
N LEU A 224 -0.51 9.65 -12.94
CA LEU A 224 -1.25 8.88 -11.95
C LEU A 224 -2.07 7.80 -12.67
N VAL A 225 -2.28 6.69 -11.97
CA VAL A 225 -3.18 5.63 -12.43
C VAL A 225 -4.30 5.51 -11.42
N VAL A 226 -5.55 5.54 -11.90
CA VAL A 226 -6.73 5.41 -11.05
C VAL A 226 -7.58 4.22 -11.48
N GLY A 227 -8.12 3.50 -10.50
CA GLY A 227 -9.20 2.53 -10.72
C GLY A 227 -10.54 3.27 -10.73
N GLU A 228 -11.15 3.41 -11.90
CA GLU A 228 -12.47 4.04 -12.04
C GLU A 228 -13.55 3.22 -11.31
N GLU A 229 -14.54 3.89 -10.72
CA GLU A 229 -15.73 3.29 -10.13
C GLU A 229 -16.97 4.12 -10.52
N PRO A 230 -18.07 3.49 -10.99
CA PRO A 230 -18.36 2.05 -11.04
C PRO A 230 -17.74 1.31 -12.25
N GLY A 231 -16.83 1.95 -12.99
CA GLY A 231 -16.09 1.31 -14.08
C GLY A 231 -15.18 0.17 -13.60
N THR A 232 -14.52 -0.49 -14.55
CA THR A 232 -13.55 -1.57 -14.28
C THR A 232 -12.20 -1.29 -14.94
N TRP A 233 -11.98 -0.05 -15.39
CA TRP A 233 -10.79 0.32 -16.17
C TRP A 233 -9.79 1.06 -15.29
N ALA A 234 -8.51 0.81 -15.55
CA ALA A 234 -7.44 1.64 -15.03
C ALA A 234 -7.20 2.79 -16.00
N LYS A 235 -7.31 4.04 -15.54
CA LYS A 235 -7.07 5.24 -16.34
C LYS A 235 -5.70 5.81 -16.00
N VAL A 236 -4.89 6.04 -17.03
CA VAL A 236 -3.57 6.66 -16.92
C VAL A 236 -3.73 8.13 -17.26
N ILE A 237 -3.40 9.00 -16.31
CA ILE A 237 -3.66 10.43 -16.40
C ILE A 237 -2.33 11.16 -16.23
N ARG A 238 -2.07 12.18 -17.05
CA ARG A 238 -0.92 13.05 -16.87
C ARG A 238 -1.10 13.89 -15.61
N TYR A 239 -0.11 13.88 -14.73
CA TYR A 239 -0.19 14.55 -13.44
C TYR A 239 -0.38 16.06 -13.59
N ASP A 240 0.28 16.70 -14.56
CA ASP A 240 0.35 18.16 -14.64
C ASP A 240 -0.99 18.82 -14.97
N ASP A 241 -1.68 18.35 -16.00
CA ASP A 241 -2.88 18.99 -16.56
C ASP A 241 -4.11 18.08 -16.60
N GLY A 242 -3.98 16.84 -16.18
CA GLY A 242 -5.09 15.91 -16.11
C GLY A 242 -5.53 15.29 -17.42
N LYS A 243 -4.72 15.42 -18.48
CA LYS A 243 -4.99 14.75 -19.75
C LYS A 243 -4.97 13.23 -19.56
N GLU A 244 -6.03 12.55 -19.98
CA GLU A 244 -6.04 11.09 -20.09
C GLU A 244 -5.04 10.67 -21.19
N LEU A 245 -4.06 9.86 -20.79
CA LEU A 245 -3.00 9.38 -21.66
C LEU A 245 -3.34 8.00 -22.22
N ASP A 246 -3.94 7.15 -21.40
CA ASP A 246 -4.31 5.78 -21.78
C ASP A 246 -5.43 5.22 -20.88
N VAL A 247 -6.09 4.16 -21.37
CA VAL A 247 -7.13 3.41 -20.65
C VAL A 247 -6.85 1.92 -20.76
N HIS A 248 -6.44 1.35 -19.65
CA HIS A 248 -6.13 -0.07 -19.51
C HIS A 248 -7.40 -0.87 -19.22
N LYS A 249 -7.92 -1.50 -20.28
CA LYS A 249 -9.14 -2.32 -20.24
C LYS A 249 -8.82 -3.79 -19.98
N GLY A 250 -9.80 -4.50 -19.43
CA GLY A 250 -9.77 -5.97 -19.34
C GLY A 250 -9.98 -6.52 -17.93
N HIS A 251 -10.06 -5.67 -16.91
CA HIS A 251 -10.66 -6.07 -15.63
C HIS A 251 -12.18 -6.08 -15.75
N HIS A 252 -12.82 -6.97 -15.01
CA HIS A 252 -14.26 -7.20 -14.99
C HIS A 252 -14.88 -6.88 -13.61
N GLY A 253 -14.14 -6.19 -12.75
CA GLY A 253 -14.60 -5.69 -11.46
C GLY A 253 -13.81 -4.45 -11.02
N PRO A 254 -14.20 -3.81 -9.91
CA PRO A 254 -13.48 -2.70 -9.30
C PRO A 254 -12.01 -3.03 -9.06
N ILE A 255 -11.14 -2.06 -9.35
CA ILE A 255 -9.70 -2.16 -9.09
C ILE A 255 -9.43 -1.62 -7.69
N TRP A 256 -9.21 -2.52 -6.73
CA TRP A 256 -9.03 -2.18 -5.32
C TRP A 256 -7.61 -1.76 -4.97
N SER A 257 -6.62 -2.13 -5.77
CA SER A 257 -5.22 -1.83 -5.48
C SER A 257 -4.42 -1.62 -6.77
N ILE A 258 -3.51 -0.65 -6.72
CA ILE A 258 -2.57 -0.32 -7.78
C ILE A 258 -1.22 -0.12 -7.09
N ALA A 259 -0.16 -0.75 -7.60
CA ALA A 259 1.19 -0.63 -7.04
C ALA A 259 2.23 -0.56 -8.14
N PHE A 260 3.11 0.44 -8.09
CA PHE A 260 4.26 0.57 -8.99
C PHE A 260 5.42 -0.29 -8.49
N SER A 261 6.24 -0.77 -9.43
CA SER A 261 7.53 -1.37 -9.08
C SER A 261 8.49 -0.32 -8.50
N PRO A 262 9.45 -0.72 -7.65
CA PRO A 262 10.43 0.22 -7.08
C PRO A 262 11.29 0.95 -8.12
N ASP A 263 11.40 0.42 -9.34
CA ASP A 263 12.10 1.08 -10.45
C ASP A 263 11.18 1.94 -11.33
N GLY A 264 9.88 1.97 -11.04
CA GLY A 264 8.85 2.72 -11.77
C GLY A 264 8.56 2.17 -13.18
N LYS A 265 9.17 1.06 -13.61
CA LYS A 265 9.07 0.57 -14.99
C LYS A 265 7.83 -0.27 -15.27
N MET A 266 7.12 -0.70 -14.22
CA MET A 266 5.86 -1.41 -14.34
C MET A 266 4.93 -1.08 -13.17
N TYR A 267 3.67 -1.48 -13.28
CA TYR A 267 2.74 -1.49 -12.17
C TYR A 267 1.76 -2.65 -12.27
N ALA A 268 1.19 -3.02 -11.13
CA ALA A 268 0.17 -4.05 -11.02
C ALA A 268 -1.18 -3.43 -10.67
N THR A 269 -2.27 -4.03 -11.16
CA THR A 269 -3.64 -3.73 -10.76
C THR A 269 -4.30 -5.00 -10.22
N GLY A 270 -4.86 -4.93 -9.02
CA GLY A 270 -5.62 -6.02 -8.38
C GLY A 270 -7.11 -5.70 -8.36
N SER A 271 -7.94 -6.64 -8.82
CA SER A 271 -9.37 -6.41 -9.06
C SER A 271 -10.25 -7.40 -8.30
N GLU A 272 -11.50 -7.00 -8.05
CA GLU A 272 -12.57 -7.87 -7.53
C GLU A 272 -12.84 -9.07 -8.44
N ASP A 273 -12.48 -9.00 -9.73
CA ASP A 273 -12.60 -10.12 -10.67
C ASP A 273 -11.67 -11.31 -10.38
N GLY A 274 -10.86 -11.24 -9.31
CA GLY A 274 -9.96 -12.30 -8.90
C GLY A 274 -8.64 -12.35 -9.68
N THR A 275 -8.36 -11.35 -10.51
CA THR A 275 -7.13 -11.28 -11.30
C THR A 275 -6.21 -10.13 -10.87
N ILE A 276 -4.92 -10.37 -11.07
CA ILE A 276 -3.89 -9.33 -11.06
C ILE A 276 -3.41 -9.15 -12.49
N LYS A 277 -3.35 -7.91 -12.97
CA LYS A 277 -2.76 -7.58 -14.28
C LYS A 277 -1.51 -6.75 -14.07
N LEU A 278 -0.52 -6.99 -14.91
CA LEU A 278 0.76 -6.27 -14.92
C LEU A 278 0.82 -5.40 -16.17
N TRP A 279 1.25 -4.16 -16.00
CA TRP A 279 1.30 -3.14 -17.03
C TRP A 279 2.69 -2.58 -17.13
N LYS A 280 3.18 -2.45 -18.35
CA LYS A 280 4.46 -1.81 -18.63
C LYS A 280 4.31 -0.28 -18.51
N ASN A 281 5.26 0.37 -17.87
CA ASN A 281 5.30 1.83 -17.69
C ASN A 281 6.55 2.50 -18.28
N CYS A 282 7.47 1.73 -18.85
CA CYS A 282 8.70 2.24 -19.47
C CYS A 282 8.71 2.09 -20.99
N GLU A 283 9.60 2.83 -21.64
CA GLU A 283 9.99 2.61 -23.03
C GLU A 283 10.93 1.40 -23.14
N GLY A 284 11.01 0.78 -24.33
CA GLY A 284 11.97 -0.31 -24.59
C GLY A 284 11.61 -1.69 -24.01
N PHE A 285 12.60 -2.55 -23.80
CA PHE A 285 12.38 -3.92 -23.29
C PHE A 285 12.32 -3.95 -21.76
N TYR A 286 11.40 -4.71 -21.19
CA TYR A 286 11.35 -4.94 -19.75
C TYR A 286 10.66 -6.25 -19.40
N GLY A 287 11.39 -7.22 -18.82
CA GLY A 287 10.84 -8.53 -18.45
C GLY A 287 10.18 -9.26 -19.62
N LEU A 288 8.93 -9.71 -19.43
CA LEU A 288 8.10 -10.33 -20.47
C LEU A 288 7.69 -9.37 -21.60
N TRP A 289 7.76 -8.06 -21.39
CA TRP A 289 7.37 -7.06 -22.40
C TRP A 289 8.54 -6.81 -23.36
N ARG A 290 8.58 -7.65 -24.39
CA ARG A 290 9.43 -7.45 -25.55
C ARG A 290 8.83 -6.35 -26.42
N GLY A 291 9.56 -5.26 -26.63
CA GLY A 291 9.08 -4.15 -27.45
C GLY A 291 8.73 -4.61 -28.86
N GLY A 292 7.64 -4.10 -29.43
CA GLY A 292 7.42 -4.14 -30.86
C GLY A 292 8.62 -3.50 -31.57
N GLY A 293 9.06 -4.14 -32.65
CA GLY A 293 10.30 -3.82 -33.36
C GLY A 293 10.46 -2.33 -33.67
N GLU A 294 11.71 -1.94 -33.84
CA GLU A 294 12.11 -0.66 -34.39
C GLU A 294 11.13 -0.24 -35.50
N LYS A 295 10.49 0.92 -35.34
CA LYS A 295 9.98 1.62 -36.51
C LYS A 295 11.22 1.98 -37.32
N VAL A 296 11.51 1.17 -38.33
CA VAL A 296 12.44 1.54 -39.40
C VAL A 296 11.92 2.87 -39.94
N ALA A 297 12.71 3.92 -39.75
CA ALA A 297 12.45 5.20 -40.39
C ALA A 297 12.66 4.98 -41.90
N GLU A 298 11.62 5.21 -42.70
CA GLU A 298 11.75 5.55 -44.11
C GLU A 298 12.07 7.04 -44.26
#